data_AF-A0A9W7LJM2-F1
#
_entry.id   AF-A0A9W7LJM2-F1
#
_cell.length_a   1.000
_cell.length_b   1.000
_cell.length_c   1.000
_cell.angle_alpha   90.00
_cell.angle_beta   90.00
_cell.angle_gamma   90.00
#
_symmetry.space_group_name_H-M   'P 1'
#
loop_
_entity.id
_entity.type
_entity.pdbx_description
1 polymer ?
#
loop_
_entity_poly.entity_id
_entity_poly.type
_entity_poly.pdbx_seq_one_letter_code
_entity_poly.pdbx_strand_id
1 'polypeptide(L)'
;MGRVLEKLQLDSTPIKTKGYETLLKLVENTSGDSFDLYYEMFMYNVIAMEQLERMEFAFESLKKKLFGRLHGVLRKELFENSEKLKVLQEKSVKQNGALSSHRETVKIR
;
A
#
# COMPACT_ATOMS: atom_id res chain seq x y z
N MET A 1 3.91 6.55 22.47
CA MET A 1 4.39 5.54 21.47
C MET A 1 4.54 4.15 22.05
N GLY A 2 5.23 3.95 23.18
CA GLY A 2 5.38 2.63 23.83
C GLY A 2 4.11 1.79 23.91
N ARG A 3 3.06 2.31 24.56
CA ARG A 3 1.75 1.64 24.65
C ARG A 3 1.02 1.43 23.32
N VAL A 4 1.28 2.26 22.31
CA VAL A 4 0.73 2.07 20.96
C VAL A 4 1.42 0.89 20.28
N LEU A 5 2.75 0.80 20.42
CA LEU A 5 3.54 -0.30 19.91
C LEU A 5 3.24 -1.61 20.65
N GLU A 6 3.02 -1.58 21.96
CA GLU A 6 2.57 -2.75 22.74
C GLU A 6 1.25 -3.32 22.21
N LYS A 7 0.29 -2.47 21.83
CA LYS A 7 -0.99 -2.89 21.24
C LYS A 7 -0.83 -3.61 19.89
N LEU A 8 0.30 -3.44 19.21
CA LEU A 8 0.62 -4.18 17.98
C LEU A 8 1.13 -5.60 18.27
N GLN A 9 1.31 -5.97 19.55
CA GLN A 9 1.79 -7.28 19.99
C GLN A 9 3.09 -7.66 19.27
N LEU A 10 4.06 -6.74 19.30
CA LEU A 10 5.34 -6.94 18.62
C LEU A 10 6.13 -8.07 19.29
N ASP A 11 6.37 -9.13 18.54
CA ASP A 11 7.23 -10.24 18.96
C ASP A 11 8.56 -10.24 18.24
N SER A 12 9.57 -10.80 18.91
CA SER A 12 10.89 -11.05 18.33
C SER A 12 10.79 -12.15 17.28
N THR A 13 11.32 -11.88 16.09
CA THR A 13 11.41 -12.88 15.01
C THR A 13 12.87 -13.22 14.70
N PRO A 14 13.17 -14.42 14.15
CA PRO A 14 14.54 -14.80 13.79
C PRO A 14 15.19 -13.89 12.72
N ILE A 15 14.37 -13.23 11.90
CA ILE A 15 14.81 -12.34 10.80
C ILE A 15 14.75 -10.85 11.17
N LYS A 16 14.63 -10.53 12.46
CA LYS A 16 14.51 -9.14 12.91
C LYS A 16 15.74 -8.31 12.53
N THR A 17 15.49 -7.06 12.16
CA THR A 17 16.56 -6.09 11.91
C THR A 17 16.98 -5.42 13.21
N LYS A 18 18.19 -4.83 13.25
CA LYS A 18 18.65 -4.02 14.39
C LYS A 18 17.68 -2.88 14.75
N GLY A 19 17.05 -2.28 13.74
CA GLY A 19 16.05 -1.23 13.96
C GLY A 19 14.81 -1.76 14.69
N TYR A 20 14.35 -2.97 14.31
CA TYR A 20 13.24 -3.63 14.99
C TYR A 20 13.60 -4.06 16.42
N GLU A 21 14.83 -4.52 16.67
CA GLU A 21 15.31 -4.80 18.04
C GLU A 21 15.24 -3.57 18.94
N THR A 22 15.61 -2.40 18.43
CA THR A 22 15.48 -1.14 19.17
C THR A 22 14.03 -0.81 19.48
N LEU A 23 13.10 -1.09 18.56
CA LEU A 23 11.66 -0.91 18.81
C LEU A 23 11.15 -1.85 19.92
N LEU A 24 11.56 -3.11 19.92
CA LEU A 24 11.19 -4.06 20.98
C LEU A 24 11.67 -3.57 22.36
N LYS A 25 12.94 -3.12 22.45
CA LYS A 25 13.48 -2.53 23.68
C LYS A 25 12.74 -1.27 24.11
N LEU A 26 12.29 -0.45 23.16
CA LEU A 26 11.51 0.73 23.48
C LEU A 26 10.17 0.34 24.11
N VAL A 27 9.47 -0.67 23.58
CA VAL A 27 8.22 -1.19 24.17
C VAL A 27 8.47 -1.67 25.59
N GLU A 28 9.44 -2.57 25.77
CA GLU A 28 9.83 -3.13 27.08
C GLU A 28 10.08 -2.04 28.12
N ASN A 29 10.78 -0.96 27.74
CA ASN A 29 11.14 0.12 28.66
C ASN A 29 10.03 1.17 28.89
N THR A 30 8.93 1.16 28.12
CA THR A 30 7.94 2.25 28.15
C THR A 30 6.49 1.80 28.33
N SER A 31 6.22 0.50 28.37
CA SER A 31 4.87 -0.03 28.62
C SER A 31 4.68 -0.67 30.01
N GLY A 32 5.74 -0.80 30.81
CA GLY A 32 5.72 -1.46 32.11
C GLY A 32 4.94 -0.73 33.22
N ASP A 33 4.64 0.56 33.05
CA ASP A 33 3.85 1.33 34.02
C ASP A 33 2.37 0.92 34.02
N SER A 34 1.65 1.21 35.10
CA SER A 34 0.19 1.00 35.14
C SER A 34 -0.54 1.92 34.16
N PHE A 35 -1.71 1.48 33.69
CA PHE A 35 -2.55 2.33 32.84
C PHE A 35 -2.94 3.62 33.57
N ASP A 36 -3.27 3.55 34.86
CA ASP A 36 -3.67 4.70 35.66
C ASP A 36 -2.57 5.79 35.69
N LEU A 37 -1.31 5.42 35.90
CA LEU A 37 -0.19 6.37 35.87
C LEU A 37 -0.07 7.05 34.49
N TYR A 38 -0.23 6.28 33.41
CA TYR A 38 -0.19 6.83 32.06
C TYR A 38 -1.38 7.76 31.77
N TYR A 39 -2.56 7.42 32.28
CA TYR A 39 -3.77 8.23 32.16
C TYR A 39 -3.63 9.53 32.94
N GLU A 40 -3.12 9.50 34.16
CA GLU A 40 -2.82 10.69 34.96
C GLU A 40 -1.84 11.61 34.22
N MET A 41 -0.77 11.08 33.65
CA MET A 41 0.16 11.86 32.83
C MET A 41 -0.54 12.55 31.64
N PHE A 42 -1.49 11.89 31.01
CA PHE A 42 -2.31 12.50 29.95
C PHE A 42 -3.21 13.62 30.51
N MET A 43 -3.90 13.37 31.61
CA MET A 43 -4.85 14.31 32.22
C MET A 43 -4.18 15.59 32.74
N TYR A 44 -2.96 15.48 33.26
CA TYR A 44 -2.23 16.62 33.85
C TYR A 44 -1.25 17.31 32.89
N ASN A 45 -1.04 16.77 31.69
CA ASN A 45 -0.23 17.42 30.67
C ASN A 45 -1.11 18.19 29.69
N VAL A 46 -1.09 19.52 29.81
CA VAL A 46 -1.90 20.43 29.00
C VAL A 46 -1.66 20.33 27.49
N ILE A 47 -0.52 19.79 27.05
CA ILE A 47 -0.17 19.62 25.63
C ILE A 47 -0.46 18.18 25.15
N ALA A 48 -0.85 17.26 26.03
CA ALA A 48 -1.01 15.85 25.68
C ALA A 48 -2.04 15.63 24.55
N MET A 49 -3.14 16.39 24.57
CA MET A 49 -4.16 16.33 23.53
C MET A 49 -3.62 16.78 22.16
N GLU A 50 -2.95 17.94 22.09
CA GLU A 50 -2.34 18.43 20.85
C GLU A 50 -1.31 17.45 20.29
N GLN A 51 -0.46 16.87 21.16
CA GLN A 51 0.51 15.87 20.72
C GLN A 51 -0.16 14.61 20.16
N LEU A 52 -1.27 14.18 20.76
CA LEU A 52 -2.02 13.03 20.29
C LEU A 52 -2.63 13.30 18.89
N GLU A 53 -3.24 14.47 18.70
CA GLU A 53 -3.79 14.88 17.40
C GLU A 53 -2.72 14.99 16.32
N ARG A 54 -1.56 15.60 16.63
CA ARG A 54 -0.44 15.70 15.70
C ARG A 54 0.09 14.34 15.28
N MET A 55 0.12 13.38 16.21
CA MET A 55 0.52 12.01 15.94
C MET A 55 -0.47 11.30 15.01
N GLU A 56 -1.77 11.41 15.29
CA GLU A 56 -2.83 10.86 14.43
C GLU A 56 -2.75 11.44 13.00
N PHE A 57 -2.62 12.76 12.89
CA PHE A 57 -2.48 13.43 11.60
C PHE A 57 -1.25 12.96 10.82
N ALA A 58 -0.10 12.83 11.49
CA ALA A 58 1.13 12.34 10.86
C ALA A 58 0.96 10.91 10.34
N PHE A 59 0.33 10.04 11.13
CA PHE A 59 0.06 8.65 10.74
C PHE A 59 -0.87 8.56 9.53
N GLU A 60 -2.00 9.27 9.57
CA GLU A 60 -2.96 9.28 8.46
C GLU A 60 -2.39 9.92 7.18
N SER A 61 -1.57 10.97 7.31
CA SER A 61 -0.86 11.58 6.18
C SER A 61 0.09 10.59 5.50
N LEU A 62 0.85 9.82 6.28
CA LEU A 62 1.73 8.78 5.74
C LEU A 62 0.93 7.67 5.05
N LYS A 63 -0.14 7.19 5.69
CA LYS A 63 -1.04 6.18 5.14
C LYS A 63 -1.62 6.60 3.78
N LYS A 64 -2.12 7.84 3.68
CA LYS A 64 -2.61 8.41 2.41
C LYS A 64 -1.55 8.43 1.31
N LYS A 65 -0.30 8.80 1.63
CA LYS A 65 0.81 8.79 0.66
C LYS A 65 1.11 7.38 0.15
N LEU A 66 1.12 6.38 1.03
CA LEU A 66 1.36 4.99 0.67
C LEU A 66 0.25 4.45 -0.25
N PHE A 67 -1.02 4.61 0.13
CA PHE A 67 -2.14 4.16 -0.69
C PHE A 67 -2.26 4.93 -2.00
N GLY A 68 -1.98 6.24 -2.01
CA GLY A 68 -1.95 7.04 -3.23
C GLY A 68 -0.97 6.47 -4.26
N ARG A 69 0.23 6.04 -3.83
CA ARG A 69 1.20 5.37 -4.70
C ARG A 69 0.72 3.99 -5.16
N LEU A 70 0.18 3.18 -4.25
CA LEU A 70 -0.36 1.86 -4.58
C LEU A 70 -1.48 1.95 -5.62
N HIS A 71 -2.44 2.87 -5.45
CA HIS A 71 -3.49 3.13 -6.43
C HIS A 71 -2.95 3.59 -7.78
N GLY A 72 -1.87 4.38 -7.78
CA GLY A 72 -1.18 4.79 -9.01
C GLY A 72 -0.59 3.60 -9.78
N VAL A 73 0.06 2.68 -9.07
CA VAL A 73 0.63 1.45 -9.66
C VAL A 73 -0.48 0.56 -10.21
N LEU A 74 -1.51 0.26 -9.41
CA LEU A 74 -2.64 -0.57 -9.83
C LEU A 74 -3.36 0.01 -11.05
N ARG A 75 -3.57 1.34 -11.08
CA ARG A 75 -4.14 2.02 -12.24
C ARG A 75 -3.26 1.81 -13.47
N LYS A 76 -1.95 2.05 -13.35
CA LYS A 76 -1.03 1.90 -14.48
C LYS A 76 -1.06 0.48 -15.05
N GLU A 77 -1.00 -0.55 -14.20
CA GLU A 77 -1.06 -1.95 -14.62
C GLU A 77 -2.38 -2.30 -15.32
N LEU A 78 -3.53 -1.86 -14.78
CA LEU A 78 -4.85 -2.13 -15.37
C LEU A 78 -5.03 -1.43 -16.72
N PHE A 79 -4.64 -0.16 -16.83
CA PHE A 79 -4.80 0.62 -18.07
C PHE A 79 -3.79 0.18 -19.15
N GLU A 80 -2.53 -0.08 -18.81
CA GLU A 80 -1.53 -0.57 -19.77
C GLU A 80 -1.90 -1.96 -20.33
N ASN A 81 -2.49 -2.83 -19.51
CA ASN A 81 -2.99 -4.12 -19.97
C ASN A 81 -4.22 -3.98 -20.89
N SER A 82 -5.13 -3.06 -20.57
CA SER A 82 -6.31 -2.77 -21.42
C SER A 82 -5.91 -2.22 -22.79
N GLU A 83 -4.96 -1.29 -22.84
CA GLU A 83 -4.48 -0.71 -24.10
C GLU A 83 -3.68 -1.73 -24.94
N LYS A 84 -2.85 -2.57 -24.32
CA LYS A 84 -2.18 -3.68 -25.02
C LYS A 84 -3.18 -4.67 -25.62
N LEU A 85 -4.27 -4.97 -24.91
CA LEU A 85 -5.31 -5.87 -25.39
C LEU A 85 -6.06 -5.29 -26.59
N LYS A 86 -6.40 -3.98 -26.57
CA LYS A 86 -7.00 -3.28 -27.71
C LYS A 86 -6.08 -3.30 -28.94
N VAL A 87 -4.79 -3.02 -28.76
CA VAL A 87 -3.81 -3.04 -29.86
C VAL A 87 -3.65 -4.44 -30.45
N LEU A 88 -3.70 -5.50 -29.64
CA LEU A 88 -3.67 -6.88 -30.13
C LEU A 88 -4.94 -7.23 -30.93
N GLN A 89 -6.10 -6.82 -30.45
CA GLN A 89 -7.37 -7.03 -31.15
C GLN A 89 -7.37 -6.30 -32.50
N GLU A 90 -6.96 -5.03 -32.55
CA GLU A 90 -6.88 -4.26 -33.80
C GLU A 90 -5.89 -4.86 -34.81
N LYS A 91 -4.76 -5.42 -34.35
CA LYS A 91 -3.79 -6.10 -35.22
C LYS A 91 -4.34 -7.41 -35.79
N SER A 92 -5.09 -8.20 -35.00
CA SER A 92 -5.72 -9.44 -35.48
C SER A 92 -6.82 -9.17 -36.54
N VAL A 93 -7.58 -8.08 -36.40
CA VAL A 93 -8.62 -7.71 -37.36
C VAL A 93 -8.01 -7.24 -38.69
N LYS A 94 -6.88 -6.52 -38.65
CA LYS A 94 -6.18 -6.06 -39.87
C LYS A 94 -5.49 -7.19 -40.63
N GLN A 95 -4.97 -8.23 -39.95
CA GLN A 95 -4.38 -9.39 -40.63
C GLN A 95 -5.42 -10.28 -41.32
N ASN A 96 -6.62 -10.39 -40.76
CA ASN A 96 -7.70 -11.19 -41.37
C ASN A 96 -8.38 -10.47 -42.56
N GLY A 97 -8.26 -9.15 -42.68
CA GLY A 97 -8.78 -8.37 -43.81
C GLY A 97 -7.97 -8.49 -45.11
N ALA A 98 -6.68 -8.86 -45.03
CA ALA A 98 -5.80 -8.94 -46.20
C ALA A 98 -5.89 -10.27 -46.98
N LEU A 99 -6.49 -11.32 -46.40
CA LEU A 99 -6.63 -12.63 -47.04
C LEU A 99 -7.88 -12.80 -47.93
N SER A 100 -8.77 -11.81 -48.02
CA SER A 100 -10.01 -11.91 -48.80
C SER A 100 -9.90 -11.45 -50.26
N SER A 101 -8.74 -10.95 -50.73
CA SER A 101 -8.64 -10.35 -52.08
C SER A 101 -8.11 -11.26 -53.19
N HIS A 102 -7.79 -12.52 -52.92
CA HIS A 102 -7.38 -13.47 -53.97
C HIS A 102 -8.22 -14.75 -53.94
N ARG A 103 -9.44 -14.67 -54.47
CA ARG A 103 -10.08 -15.80 -55.16
C ARG A 103 -10.07 -15.47 -56.65
N GLU A 104 -9.03 -15.92 -57.34
CA GLU A 104 -9.00 -15.95 -58.80
C GLU A 104 -10.19 -16.76 -59.32
N THR A 105 -10.95 -16.13 -60.20
CA THR A 105 -12.06 -16.73 -60.93
C THR A 105 -11.53 -17.73 -61.96
N VAL A 106 -11.63 -19.02 -61.67
CA VAL A 106 -11.47 -20.08 -62.68
C VAL A 106 -12.79 -20.18 -63.45
N LYS A 107 -12.78 -19.68 -64.70
CA LYS A 107 -13.86 -19.81 -65.67
C LYS A 107 -13.77 -21.22 -66.29
N ILE A 108 -14.72 -22.10 -65.96
CA ILE A 108 -14.86 -23.41 -66.63
C ILE A 108 -15.78 -23.22 -67.84
N ARG A 109 -15.31 -23.74 -68.97
CA ARG A 109 -15.94 -23.70 -70.31
C ARG A 109 -16.82 -24.92 -70.51
#